data_AF-A0A9D4DWQ7-F1
#
_entry.id   AF-A0A9D4DWQ7-F1
#
_cell.length_a   1.000
_cell.length_b   1.000
_cell.length_c   1.000
_cell.angle_alpha   90.00
_cell.angle_beta   90.00
_cell.angle_gamma   90.00
#
_symmetry.space_group_name_H-M   'P 1'
#
loop_
_entity.id
_entity.type
_entity.pdbx_description
1 polymer ?
#
loop_
_entity_poly.entity_id
_entity_poly.type
_entity_poly.pdbx_seq_one_letter_code
_entity_poly.pdbx_strand_id
1 'polypeptide(L)' 'MLDVELVMDTAMDRTPCEVTGVTPGDNMYLNVNNLLQLGGRYVEPRYPTSVTSSRFQGCMRNLIHNGKVGACLV' A
#
# COMPACT_ATOMS: atom_id res chain seq x y z
N MET A 1 24.90 -9.11 -36.70
CA MET A 1 24.78 -7.80 -36.04
C MET A 1 23.31 -7.45 -35.95
N LEU A 2 22.73 -7.72 -34.79
CA LEU A 2 21.66 -6.94 -34.15
C LEU A 2 21.41 -7.62 -32.82
N ASP A 3 22.12 -7.12 -31.81
CA ASP A 3 22.18 -7.64 -30.46
C ASP A 3 20.83 -7.46 -29.76
N VAL A 4 20.31 -8.58 -29.28
CA VAL A 4 19.24 -8.67 -28.31
C VAL A 4 19.85 -8.36 -26.94
N GLU A 5 19.84 -7.11 -26.50
CA GLU A 5 19.94 -6.74 -25.07
C GLU A 5 19.73 -5.23 -24.87
N LEU A 6 18.48 -4.78 -24.99
CA LEU A 6 17.98 -3.66 -24.20
C LEU A 6 17.04 -4.25 -23.15
N VAL A 7 17.62 -4.90 -22.14
CA VAL A 7 16.93 -5.10 -20.85
C VAL A 7 16.92 -3.74 -20.16
N MET A 8 16.09 -2.84 -20.68
CA MET A 8 15.55 -1.79 -19.83
C MET A 8 14.48 -2.49 -19.01
N ASP A 9 14.77 -2.70 -17.72
CA ASP A 9 13.77 -2.74 -16.68
C ASP A 9 12.99 -1.42 -16.76
N THR A 10 12.08 -1.35 -17.74
CA THR A 10 11.15 -0.25 -17.86
C THR A 10 10.21 -0.45 -16.69
N ALA A 11 10.53 0.21 -15.58
CA ALA A 11 9.59 0.39 -14.48
C ALA A 11 8.25 0.73 -15.11
N MET A 12 7.33 -0.24 -15.11
CA MET A 12 6.05 -0.14 -15.81
C MET A 12 5.43 1.19 -15.42
N ASP A 13 5.05 2.03 -16.39
CA ASP A 13 4.47 3.33 -16.08
C ASP A 13 3.21 3.13 -15.22
N ARG A 14 3.31 3.52 -13.95
CA ARG A 14 2.24 3.33 -12.95
C ARG A 14 1.30 4.52 -12.89
N THR A 15 1.60 5.61 -13.59
CA THR A 15 0.80 6.84 -13.55
C THR A 15 -0.69 6.62 -13.84
N PRO A 16 -1.14 5.70 -14.74
CA PRO A 16 -2.57 5.48 -14.95
C PRO A 16 -3.28 4.78 -13.78
N CYS A 17 -2.51 4.14 -12.88
CA CYS A 17 -3.02 3.44 -11.71
C CYS A 17 -2.80 4.23 -10.41
N GLU A 18 -2.23 5.43 -10.50
CA GLU A 18 -1.97 6.29 -9.36
C GLU A 18 -3.09 7.30 -9.18
N VAL A 19 -3.47 7.52 -7.92
CA VAL A 19 -4.46 8.51 -7.53
C VAL A 19 -3.80 9.43 -6.52
N THR A 20 -3.97 10.73 -6.73
CA THR A 20 -3.54 11.77 -5.78
C THR A 20 -4.75 12.43 -5.15
N GLY A 21 -4.58 12.96 -3.94
CA GLY A 21 -5.66 13.61 -3.20
C GLY A 21 -5.14 14.34 -1.98
N VAL A 22 -6.01 15.14 -1.36
CA VAL A 22 -5.70 15.93 -0.17
C VAL A 22 -6.71 15.61 0.92
N THR A 23 -6.24 15.42 2.14
CA THR A 23 -7.12 15.25 3.31
C THR A 23 -7.67 16.62 3.74
N PRO A 24 -8.99 16.78 3.93
CA PRO A 24 -9.57 18.04 4.35
C PRO A 24 -9.27 18.36 5.82
N GLY A 25 -9.29 19.65 6.17
CA GLY A 25 -9.08 20.17 7.53
C GLY A 25 -7.63 20.62 7.80
N ASP A 26 -7.39 21.10 9.01
CA ASP A 26 -6.11 21.72 9.39
C ASP A 26 -5.12 20.75 10.07
N ASN A 27 -5.58 19.54 10.40
CA ASN A 27 -4.75 18.54 11.07
C ASN A 27 -3.73 17.94 10.10
N MET A 28 -2.45 18.28 10.31
CA MET A 28 -1.36 17.79 9.47
C MET A 28 -0.70 16.49 9.97
N TYR A 29 -0.99 16.09 11.22
CA TYR A 29 -0.33 14.96 11.86
C TYR A 29 -1.22 13.72 11.88
N LEU A 30 -0.64 12.56 11.56
CA LEU A 30 -1.28 11.26 11.71
C LEU A 30 -0.97 10.67 13.08
N ASN A 31 -1.99 10.47 13.91
CA ASN A 31 -1.84 9.80 15.20
C ASN A 31 -1.86 8.27 15.02
N VAL A 32 -0.72 7.62 15.27
CA VAL A 32 -0.52 6.18 15.01
C VAL A 32 -0.26 5.39 16.29
N ASN A 33 -1.27 5.28 17.15
CA ASN A 33 -1.23 4.39 18.32
C ASN A 33 -1.78 2.97 18.02
N ASN A 34 -2.06 2.67 16.74
CA ASN A 34 -2.69 1.41 16.31
C ASN A 34 -1.73 0.57 15.47
N LEU A 35 -1.99 -0.74 15.41
CA LEU A 35 -1.23 -1.69 14.61
C LEU A 35 -1.49 -1.49 13.11
N LEU A 36 -0.42 -1.55 12.30
CA LEU A 36 -0.51 -1.69 10.85
C LEU A 36 -1.05 -3.09 10.52
N GLN A 37 -2.14 -3.15 9.77
CA GLN A 37 -2.80 -4.40 9.38
C GLN A 37 -2.80 -4.53 7.86
N LEU A 38 -2.58 -5.76 7.37
CA LEU A 38 -2.46 -6.08 5.96
C LEU A 38 -3.40 -7.24 5.62
N GLY A 39 -3.98 -7.22 4.43
CA GLY A 39 -4.84 -8.29 3.93
C GLY A 39 -6.20 -8.40 4.64
N GLY A 40 -6.49 -7.50 5.57
CA GLY A 40 -7.73 -7.45 6.31
C GLY A 40 -7.59 -6.57 7.54
N ARG A 41 -8.66 -6.50 8.33
CA ARG A 41 -8.69 -5.78 9.61
C ARG A 41 -9.35 -6.62 10.70
N TYR A 42 -9.02 -6.32 11.94
CA TYR A 42 -9.78 -6.78 13.10
C TYR A 42 -11.18 -6.15 13.11
N VAL A 43 -12.11 -6.81 13.81
CA VAL A 43 -13.49 -6.32 13.99
C VAL A 43 -13.51 -5.12 14.95
N GLU A 44 -12.58 -5.10 15.90
CA GLU A 44 -12.41 -4.05 16.90
C GLU A 44 -11.01 -3.42 16.80
N PRO A 45 -10.89 -2.08 16.97
CA PRO A 45 -11.95 -1.10 17.25
C PRO A 45 -12.85 -0.80 16.04
N ARG A 46 -13.95 -0.06 16.24
CA ARG A 46 -14.86 0.31 15.15
C ARG A 46 -14.16 1.24 14.15
N TYR A 47 -14.17 0.86 12.87
CA TYR A 47 -13.63 1.65 11.77
C TYR A 47 -14.70 2.55 11.12
N PRO A 48 -14.30 3.61 10.38
CA PRO A 48 -15.22 4.39 9.56
C PRO A 48 -15.99 3.53 8.56
N THR A 49 -17.22 3.92 8.26
CA THR A 49 -18.15 3.16 7.40
C THR A 49 -17.69 3.02 5.95
N SER A 50 -16.83 3.93 5.48
CA SER A 50 -16.22 3.88 4.14
C SER A 50 -15.15 2.80 3.98
N VAL A 51 -14.69 2.19 5.09
CA VAL A 51 -13.64 1.16 5.04
C VAL A 51 -14.29 -0.22 5.00
N THR A 52 -13.97 -1.00 3.97
CA THR A 52 -14.51 -2.36 3.78
C THR A 52 -14.22 -3.30 4.95
N SER A 53 -15.17 -4.17 5.26
CA SER A 53 -15.00 -5.29 6.18
C SER A 53 -14.50 -6.57 5.49
N SER A 54 -14.47 -6.59 4.14
CA SER A 54 -13.98 -7.75 3.40
C SER A 54 -12.48 -7.94 3.61
N ARG A 55 -12.08 -9.21 3.78
CA ARG A 55 -10.66 -9.60 3.82
C ARG A 55 -10.15 -9.72 2.38
N PHE A 56 -8.88 -9.38 2.20
CA PHE A 56 -8.19 -9.59 0.94
C PHE A 56 -8.00 -11.09 0.70
N GLN A 57 -8.21 -11.54 -0.53
CA GLN A 57 -7.95 -12.92 -0.95
C GLN A 57 -6.96 -12.88 -2.10
N GLY A 58 -5.73 -13.30 -1.83
CA GLY A 58 -4.63 -13.28 -2.79
C GLY A 58 -3.27 -13.17 -2.10
N CYS A 59 -2.22 -13.03 -2.90
CA CYS A 59 -0.85 -12.86 -2.39
C CYS A 59 -0.47 -11.38 -2.37
N MET A 60 0.08 -10.92 -1.25
CA MET A 60 0.74 -9.61 -1.12
C MET A 60 2.25 -9.83 -1.05
N ARG A 61 3.04 -8.97 -1.70
CA ARG A 61 4.51 -9.01 -1.67
C ARG A 61 5.09 -7.61 -1.69
N ASN A 62 6.34 -7.48 -1.24
CA ASN A 62 7.12 -6.24 -1.32
C ASN A 62 6.43 -5.03 -0.66
N LEU A 63 5.86 -5.21 0.54
CA LEU A 63 5.35 -4.07 1.31
C LEU A 63 6.52 -3.16 1.68
N ILE A 64 6.46 -1.90 1.23
CA ILE A 64 7.44 -0.87 1.60
C ILE A 64 6.72 0.18 2.44
N HIS A 65 7.21 0.41 3.65
CA HIS A 65 6.74 1.46 4.55
C HIS A 65 7.95 2.26 5.05
N ASN A 66 7.93 3.59 4.89
CA ASN A 66 9.05 4.48 5.20
C ASN A 66 10.39 4.05 4.53
N GLY A 67 10.33 3.61 3.26
CA GLY A 67 11.51 3.18 2.51
C GLY A 67 12.13 1.86 2.98
N LYS A 68 11.50 1.16 3.92
CA LYS A 68 11.93 -0.16 4.38
C LYS A 68 10.93 -1.21 3.93
N VAL A 69 11.45 -2.31 3.40
CA VAL A 69 10.62 -3.49 3.16
C VAL A 69 10.21 -4.04 4.53
N GLY A 70 8.91 -4.09 4.78
CA GLY A 70 8.39 -4.73 5.98
C GLY A 70 8.76 -6.21 5.96
N ALA A 71 9.39 -6.71 7.03
CA ALA A 71 9.53 -8.14 7.21
C ALA A 71 8.13 -8.75 7.30
N CYS A 72 7.87 -9.78 6.50
CA CYS A 72 6.65 -10.57 6.65
C CYS A 72 6.70 -11.21 8.04
N LEU A 73 5.88 -10.73 8.98
CA LEU A 73 5.68 -11.41 10.25
C LEU A 73 4.74 -12.59 9.97
N VAL A 74 5.32 -13.79 10.00
CA VAL A 74 4.61 -15.07 9.90
C VAL A 74 4.06 -15.44 11.27
#